data_AF-A0A521A6W1-F1
#
_entry.id   AF-A0A521A6W1-F1
#
_cell.length_a   1.000
_cell.length_b   1.000
_cell.length_c   1.000
_cell.angle_alpha   90.00
_cell.angle_beta   90.00
_cell.angle_gamma   90.00
#
_symmetry.space_group_name_H-M   'P 1'
#
loop_
_entity.id
_entity.type
_entity.pdbx_description
1 polymer ?
#
loop_
_entity_poly.entity_id
_entity_poly.type
_entity_poly.pdbx_seq_one_letter_code
_entity_poly.pdbx_strand_id
1 'polypeptide(L)'
;MASHYEAPIRRPLVTGEKSYHDVSVDVARPVEGKANRAWWIVFSIALIAFLWGIGCIIYTISTGIGTWGLNKTVGWAWDITNFVWWVGIGHAGTLISAVLLLFRQKWRMAINRSAEAMTIFSVIQAGLFPIIHMGRPWLGYWVLPIPNQYGSLWVNFNSPLLWDVFAISTYLSVSLVFWWTGLLPDFAMIRDRAVRPFQKKIYSILSFGWSGRAKDWQRFEEVSLVLAGLATPLVLSVHTIVSMDFATSIVPGWHTTIFPPYFVAGAIFSGFAMVQTLLIIMRKVCNLEDYITVQHIELMNIVIMVTGSIVGVAYITELFIAWYSGVEYEQYAFLNRATGPYAWAYWAMMTCNVFSPQFMWFKKLRTSIMFSFFISIVVNIGMWFERFVIIVTSLHRDYLPSSWTMFSPTYVEIGIFIGTVGFFFVLFLLYARTFPVIAQAEVKTILKSSGERYKRIREAGNSLVGTGADNRTSGIKVSSSDEVEIPKSMTPEGDSESQKNSLLQSIGTFDPTTQTADDLKRISGVGPKMEGVLNSIGIYTFLQVSKMTKKEYDLLDSLTGSFPGRAERDDWAGQARKLIN
;
A
#
# COMPACT_ATOMS: atom_id res chain seq x y z
N MET A 1 6.96 -19.06 -27.60
CA MET A 1 6.08 -18.32 -26.67
C MET A 1 6.58 -18.53 -25.24
N ALA A 2 6.98 -17.47 -24.51
CA ALA A 2 7.39 -17.60 -23.12
C ALA A 2 6.15 -17.68 -22.22
N SER A 3 5.87 -18.87 -21.68
CA SER A 3 4.71 -19.15 -20.82
C SER A 3 4.84 -18.45 -19.46
N HIS A 4 4.25 -17.26 -19.35
CA HIS A 4 4.05 -16.60 -18.07
C HIS A 4 2.70 -17.05 -17.48
N TYR A 5 2.71 -17.84 -16.40
CA TYR A 5 1.52 -18.45 -15.76
C TYR A 5 0.75 -17.47 -14.84
N GLU A 6 0.37 -16.30 -15.33
CA GLU A 6 -0.49 -15.40 -14.54
C GLU A 6 -1.97 -15.71 -14.75
N ALA A 7 -2.72 -15.83 -13.65
CA ALA A 7 -4.16 -16.00 -13.74
C ALA A 7 -4.86 -14.77 -14.37
N PRO A 8 -5.78 -14.96 -15.34
CA PRO A 8 -6.48 -13.86 -16.03
C PRO A 8 -7.42 -13.07 -15.10
N ILE A 9 -7.74 -13.60 -13.91
CA ILE A 9 -8.63 -12.99 -12.93
C ILE A 9 -8.03 -11.70 -12.32
N ARG A 10 -6.70 -11.58 -12.30
CA ARG A 10 -6.03 -10.45 -11.62
C ARG A 10 -6.14 -9.18 -12.46
N ARG A 11 -6.71 -8.12 -11.88
CA ARG A 11 -6.74 -6.77 -12.46
C ARG A 11 -5.33 -6.17 -12.58
N PRO A 12 -5.10 -5.22 -13.51
CA PRO A 12 -3.84 -4.51 -13.61
C PRO A 12 -3.62 -3.57 -12.40
N LEU A 13 -2.40 -3.56 -11.88
CA LEU A 13 -1.99 -2.70 -10.77
C LEU A 13 -1.49 -1.33 -11.25
N VAL A 14 -0.95 -1.26 -12.47
CA VAL A 14 -0.57 -0.01 -13.13
C VAL A 14 -1.48 0.17 -14.34
N THR A 15 -2.24 1.26 -14.36
CA THR A 15 -3.18 1.56 -15.45
C THR A 15 -2.53 2.42 -16.53
N GLY A 16 -3.15 2.43 -17.70
CA GLY A 16 -2.66 3.14 -18.87
C GLY A 16 -1.52 2.41 -19.58
N GLU A 17 -1.11 2.96 -20.72
CA GLU A 17 -0.09 2.35 -21.57
C GLU A 17 1.34 2.74 -21.16
N LYS A 18 1.67 2.66 -19.87
CA LYS A 18 2.97 3.14 -19.34
C LYS A 18 4.12 2.18 -19.68
N SER A 19 5.24 2.75 -20.10
CA SER A 19 6.55 2.09 -20.28
C SER A 19 7.46 2.31 -19.07
N TYR A 20 8.64 1.67 -19.06
CA TYR A 20 9.68 1.91 -18.05
C TYR A 20 10.12 3.38 -17.99
N HIS A 21 10.15 4.06 -19.15
CA HIS A 21 10.53 5.47 -19.23
C HIS A 21 9.46 6.35 -18.58
N ASP A 22 8.19 6.09 -18.89
CA ASP A 22 7.05 6.86 -18.36
C ASP A 22 7.01 6.83 -16.83
N VAL A 23 7.26 5.67 -16.23
CA VAL A 23 7.32 5.54 -14.76
C VAL A 23 8.38 6.45 -14.16
N SER A 24 9.58 6.47 -14.74
CA SER A 24 10.63 7.36 -14.25
C SER A 24 10.30 8.84 -14.45
N VAL A 25 9.70 9.21 -15.58
CA VAL A 25 9.31 10.61 -15.85
C VAL A 25 8.21 11.06 -14.91
N ASP A 26 7.16 10.27 -14.74
CA ASP A 26 6.01 10.64 -13.91
C ASP A 26 6.41 10.78 -12.43
N VAL A 27 7.27 9.89 -11.92
CA VAL A 27 7.73 9.96 -10.52
C VAL A 27 8.79 11.04 -10.30
N ALA A 28 9.64 11.34 -11.31
CA ALA A 28 10.63 12.40 -11.20
C ALA A 28 10.05 13.81 -11.41
N ARG A 29 8.94 13.94 -12.17
CA ARG A 29 8.32 15.24 -12.50
C ARG A 29 8.00 16.11 -11.27
N PRO A 30 7.42 15.58 -10.17
CA PRO A 30 7.26 16.35 -8.94
C PRO A 30 8.60 16.84 -8.40
N VAL A 31 9.65 16.01 -8.38
CA VAL A 31 10.95 16.36 -7.80
C VAL A 31 11.73 17.38 -8.64
N GLU A 32 11.67 17.28 -9.97
CA GLU A 32 12.37 18.16 -10.90
C GLU A 32 11.66 19.52 -11.09
N GLY A 33 10.33 19.54 -10.97
CA GLY A 33 9.50 20.72 -11.19
C GLY A 33 9.55 21.75 -10.07
N LYS A 34 9.00 22.95 -10.32
CA LYS A 34 8.72 23.93 -9.26
C LYS A 34 7.44 23.55 -8.51
N ALA A 35 7.40 23.87 -7.21
CA ALA A 35 6.19 23.69 -6.41
C ALA A 35 5.06 24.58 -6.95
N ASN A 36 3.85 24.05 -7.02
CA ASN A 36 2.67 24.80 -7.44
C ASN A 36 2.16 25.72 -6.31
N ARG A 37 1.23 26.62 -6.64
CA ARG A 37 0.64 27.56 -5.67
C ARG A 37 -0.08 26.84 -4.52
N ALA A 38 -0.75 25.72 -4.81
CA ALA A 38 -1.44 24.92 -3.80
C ALA A 38 -0.48 24.37 -2.75
N TRP A 39 0.69 23.87 -3.15
CA TRP A 39 1.71 23.38 -2.23
C TRP A 39 2.19 24.50 -1.29
N TRP A 40 2.46 25.70 -1.79
CA TRP A 40 2.87 26.83 -0.95
C TRP A 40 1.79 27.23 0.05
N ILE A 41 0.52 27.23 -0.35
CA ILE A 41 -0.60 27.53 0.56
C ILE A 41 -0.65 26.51 1.70
N VAL A 42 -0.64 25.21 1.39
CA VAL A 42 -0.73 24.15 2.39
C VAL A 42 0.54 24.13 3.27
N PHE A 43 1.72 24.33 2.68
CA PHE A 43 2.97 24.43 3.41
C PHE A 43 2.98 25.60 4.40
N SER A 44 2.51 26.79 3.99
CA SER A 44 2.39 27.94 4.87
C SER A 44 1.42 27.69 6.03
N ILE A 45 0.27 27.05 5.80
CA ILE A 45 -0.69 26.69 6.86
C ILE A 45 -0.04 25.72 7.85
N ALA A 46 0.60 24.66 7.35
CA ALA A 46 1.29 23.68 8.19
C ALA A 46 2.44 24.31 9.00
N LEU A 47 3.19 25.22 8.38
CA LEU A 47 4.28 25.96 9.02
C LEU A 47 3.77 26.90 10.12
N ILE A 48 2.66 27.61 9.91
CA ILE A 48 2.06 28.47 10.94
C ILE A 48 1.60 27.62 12.14
N ALA A 49 0.92 26.50 11.89
CA ALA A 49 0.52 25.59 12.95
C ALA A 49 1.72 25.03 13.73
N PHE A 50 2.78 24.64 13.02
CA PHE A 50 4.04 24.18 13.64
C PHE A 50 4.71 25.25 14.50
N LEU A 51 4.85 26.48 14.00
CA LEU A 51 5.48 27.58 14.73
C LEU A 51 4.68 27.96 15.97
N TRP A 52 3.34 27.94 15.88
CA TRP A 52 2.49 28.14 17.05
C TRP A 52 2.67 27.02 18.09
N GLY A 53 2.74 25.76 17.63
CA GLY A 53 3.08 24.62 18.47
C GLY A 53 4.41 24.75 19.19
N ILE A 54 5.47 25.18 18.50
CA ILE A 54 6.77 25.47 19.12
C ILE A 54 6.64 26.53 20.21
N GLY A 55 5.87 27.60 19.95
CA GLY A 55 5.59 28.63 20.94
C GLY A 55 4.95 28.06 22.22
N CYS A 56 3.95 27.18 22.06
CA CYS A 56 3.33 26.47 23.18
C CYS A 56 4.32 25.57 23.94
N ILE A 57 5.18 24.82 23.23
CA ILE A 57 6.20 23.94 23.84
C ILE A 57 7.24 24.75 24.64
N ILE A 58 7.74 25.84 24.08
CA ILE A 58 8.72 26.71 24.78
C ILE A 58 8.07 27.32 26.02
N TYR A 59 6.82 27.77 25.91
CA TYR A 59 6.08 28.31 27.03
C TYR A 59 5.91 27.29 28.16
N THR A 60 5.54 26.03 27.85
CA THR A 60 5.34 24.99 28.87
C THR A 60 6.65 24.57 29.53
N ILE A 61 7.73 24.45 28.77
CA ILE A 61 9.04 24.07 29.31
C ILE A 61 9.60 25.18 30.20
N SER A 62 9.36 26.45 29.86
CA SER A 62 9.86 27.60 30.64
C SER A 62 9.04 27.92 31.89
N THR A 63 7.72 27.68 31.86
CA THR A 63 6.81 28.02 32.97
C THR A 63 6.38 26.82 33.83
N GLY A 64 6.49 25.61 33.29
CA GLY A 64 6.18 24.35 33.96
C GLY A 64 4.93 23.64 33.42
N ILE A 65 4.87 22.33 33.68
CA ILE A 65 3.78 21.42 33.25
C ILE A 65 2.42 21.80 33.83
N GLY A 66 2.37 22.55 34.94
CA GLY A 66 1.11 23.02 35.53
C GLY A 66 0.28 23.96 34.65
N THR A 67 0.80 24.39 33.50
CA THR A 67 0.03 25.10 32.47
C THR A 67 -0.90 24.19 31.64
N TRP A 68 -0.68 22.87 31.71
CA TRP A 68 -1.59 21.87 31.15
C TRP A 68 -2.79 21.65 32.08
N GLY A 69 -3.89 21.13 31.53
CA GLY A 69 -5.10 20.80 32.26
C GLY A 69 -4.99 19.53 33.11
N LEU A 70 -3.76 19.08 33.39
CA LEU A 70 -3.49 17.91 34.23
C LEU A 70 -3.92 18.15 35.67
N ASN A 71 -4.22 17.06 36.36
CA ASN A 71 -4.63 17.06 37.75
C ASN A 71 -3.70 16.18 38.58
N LYS A 72 -3.69 16.35 39.91
CA LYS A 72 -2.96 15.44 40.81
C LYS A 72 -3.46 13.99 40.72
N THR A 73 -4.72 13.77 40.32
CA THR A 73 -5.27 12.42 40.06
C THR A 73 -5.01 11.98 38.62
N VAL A 74 -5.38 12.81 37.65
CA VAL A 74 -5.19 12.54 36.22
C VAL A 74 -3.87 13.17 35.78
N GLY A 75 -2.77 12.47 36.06
CA GLY A 75 -1.41 12.91 35.72
C GLY A 75 -1.04 12.76 34.25
N TRP A 76 -1.83 11.99 33.51
CA TRP A 76 -1.67 11.73 32.07
C TRP A 76 -3.01 11.88 31.35
N ALA A 77 -3.00 12.60 30.23
CA ALA A 77 -4.17 12.81 29.40
C ALA A 77 -3.74 13.05 27.95
N TRP A 78 -3.79 14.28 27.44
CA TRP A 78 -3.54 14.58 26.02
C TRP A 78 -2.11 14.29 25.60
N ASP A 79 -1.14 14.48 26.48
CA ASP A 79 0.27 14.19 26.26
C ASP A 79 0.50 12.74 25.81
N ILE A 80 0.20 11.78 26.68
CA ILE A 80 0.39 10.36 26.37
C ILE A 80 -0.65 9.85 25.36
N THR A 81 -1.86 10.43 25.33
CA THR A 81 -2.87 10.10 24.30
C THR A 81 -2.30 10.34 22.91
N ASN A 82 -1.71 11.53 22.70
CA ASN A 82 -1.13 11.90 21.41
C ASN A 82 0.14 11.10 21.11
N PHE A 83 0.96 10.81 22.12
CA PHE A 83 2.10 9.91 21.99
C PHE A 83 1.69 8.56 21.39
N VAL A 84 0.78 7.84 22.05
CA VAL A 84 0.35 6.50 21.61
C VAL A 84 -0.37 6.55 20.27
N TRP A 85 -1.11 7.64 20.00
CA TRP A 85 -1.77 7.85 18.70
C TRP A 85 -0.76 8.03 17.56
N TRP A 86 0.28 8.84 17.74
CA TRP A 86 1.34 9.04 16.75
C TRP A 86 2.21 7.79 16.52
N VAL A 87 2.51 7.04 17.59
CA VAL A 87 3.19 5.73 17.47
C VAL A 87 2.30 4.77 16.68
N GLY A 88 1.02 4.70 17.02
CA GLY A 88 0.04 3.86 16.34
C GLY A 88 -0.04 4.14 14.84
N ILE A 89 -0.14 5.41 14.45
CA ILE A 89 -0.10 5.83 13.03
C ILE A 89 1.17 5.34 12.34
N GLY A 90 2.31 5.42 13.03
CA GLY A 90 3.61 5.04 12.50
C GLY A 90 3.76 3.56 12.19
N HIS A 91 2.94 2.67 12.74
CA HIS A 91 3.07 1.23 12.50
C HIS A 91 2.52 0.76 11.17
N ALA A 92 1.60 1.50 10.53
CA ALA A 92 1.08 1.08 9.24
C ALA A 92 2.14 1.11 8.13
N GLY A 93 3.06 2.07 8.16
CA GLY A 93 4.07 2.19 7.11
C GLY A 93 5.04 1.01 7.07
N THR A 94 5.57 0.62 8.23
CA THR A 94 6.44 -0.55 8.38
C THR A 94 5.71 -1.86 8.17
N LEU A 95 4.42 -1.96 8.53
CA LEU A 95 3.62 -3.13 8.18
C LEU A 95 3.46 -3.25 6.65
N ILE A 96 3.15 -2.15 5.96
CA ILE A 96 3.04 -2.13 4.50
C ILE A 96 4.37 -2.54 3.85
N SER A 97 5.50 -2.01 4.31
CA SER A 97 6.79 -2.29 3.67
C SER A 97 7.41 -3.62 4.06
N ALA A 98 7.17 -4.13 5.28
CA ALA A 98 7.73 -5.39 5.77
C ALA A 98 6.75 -6.57 5.67
N VAL A 99 5.57 -6.50 6.30
CA VAL A 99 4.64 -7.64 6.38
C VAL A 99 4.09 -8.00 5.01
N LEU A 100 3.68 -7.01 4.21
CA LEU A 100 3.21 -7.28 2.84
C LEU A 100 4.33 -7.79 1.93
N LEU A 101 5.61 -7.45 2.23
CA LEU A 101 6.76 -8.00 1.53
C LEU A 101 6.94 -9.49 1.86
N LEU A 102 6.82 -9.87 3.14
CA LEU A 102 6.84 -11.28 3.57
C LEU A 102 5.72 -12.09 2.92
N PHE A 103 4.51 -11.53 2.80
CA PHE A 103 3.39 -12.14 2.08
C PHE A 103 3.47 -11.98 0.54
N ARG A 104 4.58 -11.47 0.02
CA ARG A 104 4.85 -11.25 -1.41
C ARG A 104 3.71 -10.53 -2.15
N GLN A 105 3.05 -9.60 -1.48
CA GLN A 105 1.94 -8.84 -2.04
C GLN A 105 2.48 -7.76 -2.98
N LYS A 106 2.15 -7.86 -4.27
CA LYS A 106 2.68 -6.97 -5.32
C LYS A 106 2.08 -5.55 -5.31
N TRP A 107 0.90 -5.36 -4.73
CA TRP A 107 0.22 -4.06 -4.70
C TRP A 107 0.89 -3.04 -3.78
N ARG A 108 1.71 -3.49 -2.82
CA ARG A 108 2.43 -2.58 -1.91
C ARG A 108 3.45 -1.68 -2.63
N MET A 109 3.96 -2.09 -3.80
CA MET A 109 5.08 -1.42 -4.49
C MET A 109 4.77 0.05 -4.88
N ALA A 110 3.50 0.40 -5.07
CA ALA A 110 3.08 1.78 -5.34
C ALA A 110 2.92 2.65 -4.08
N ILE A 111 2.97 2.04 -2.89
CA ILE A 111 2.61 2.68 -1.61
C ILE A 111 3.81 2.71 -0.66
N ASN A 112 4.64 1.66 -0.62
CA ASN A 112 5.73 1.42 0.32
C ASN A 112 6.45 2.70 0.73
N ARG A 113 6.96 3.44 -0.25
CA ARG A 113 7.83 4.58 -0.03
C ARG A 113 7.17 5.74 0.71
N SER A 114 5.92 6.06 0.34
CA SER A 114 5.14 7.08 1.04
C SER A 114 4.69 6.63 2.43
N ALA A 115 4.47 5.34 2.62
CA ALA A 115 4.08 4.76 3.90
C ALA A 115 5.25 4.73 4.89
N GLU A 116 6.46 4.39 4.44
CA GLU A 116 7.68 4.47 5.24
C GLU A 116 8.00 5.91 5.68
N ALA A 117 7.83 6.89 4.78
CA ALA A 117 8.01 8.30 5.12
C ALA A 117 7.03 8.74 6.21
N MET A 118 5.78 8.29 6.15
CA MET A 118 4.80 8.54 7.20
C MET A 118 5.24 7.97 8.55
N THR A 119 5.75 6.73 8.59
CA THR A 119 6.28 6.14 9.83
C THR A 119 7.35 7.02 10.44
N ILE A 120 8.34 7.45 9.66
CA ILE A 120 9.47 8.22 10.20
C ILE A 120 8.97 9.56 10.75
N PHE A 121 8.12 10.26 10.00
CA PHE A 121 7.63 11.56 10.44
C PHE A 121 6.67 11.48 11.62
N SER A 122 5.84 10.43 11.71
CA SER A 122 4.95 10.22 12.85
C SER A 122 5.71 9.81 14.11
N VAL A 123 6.73 8.96 13.99
CA VAL A 123 7.58 8.54 15.12
C VAL A 123 8.40 9.72 15.65
N ILE A 124 8.85 10.63 14.77
CA ILE A 124 9.45 11.90 15.20
C ILE A 124 8.45 12.73 16.02
N GLN A 125 7.17 12.79 15.62
CA GLN A 125 6.15 13.49 16.41
C GLN A 125 5.93 12.81 17.77
N ALA A 126 5.82 11.48 17.77
CA ALA A 126 5.68 10.69 18.99
C ALA A 126 6.84 10.95 19.96
N GLY A 127 8.08 10.90 19.47
CA GLY A 127 9.29 11.09 20.28
C GLY A 127 9.42 12.46 20.95
N LEU A 128 8.61 13.45 20.56
CA LEU A 128 8.55 14.74 21.26
C LEU A 128 7.84 14.63 22.61
N PHE A 129 6.78 13.83 22.72
CA PHE A 129 5.94 13.77 23.92
C PHE A 129 6.66 13.23 25.15
N PRO A 130 7.44 12.13 25.09
CA PRO A 130 8.23 11.64 26.22
C PRO A 130 9.21 12.67 26.79
N ILE A 131 9.63 13.66 25.99
CA ILE A 131 10.50 14.74 26.45
C ILE A 131 9.68 15.92 26.97
N ILE A 132 8.68 16.39 26.21
CA ILE A 132 7.92 17.60 26.54
C ILE A 132 7.08 17.41 27.81
N HIS A 133 6.56 16.21 28.08
CA HIS A 133 5.76 15.95 29.29
C HIS A 133 6.59 15.82 30.58
N MET A 134 7.93 15.84 30.49
CA MET A 134 8.78 15.74 31.67
C MET A 134 8.70 17.02 32.48
N GLY A 135 8.64 16.91 33.81
CA GLY A 135 8.81 18.07 34.68
C GLY A 135 10.22 18.69 34.62
N ARG A 136 11.25 17.89 34.28
CA ARG A 136 12.65 18.33 34.13
C ARG A 136 13.28 17.72 32.87
N PRO A 137 12.96 18.22 31.68
CA PRO A 137 13.41 17.63 30.42
C PRO A 137 14.93 17.66 30.22
N TRP A 138 15.64 18.64 30.79
CA TRP A 138 17.10 18.73 30.70
C TRP A 138 17.85 17.60 31.43
N LEU A 139 17.16 16.80 32.27
CA LEU A 139 17.70 15.60 32.91
C LEU A 139 17.30 14.31 32.19
N GLY A 140 16.66 14.39 31.01
CA GLY A 140 16.21 13.21 30.26
C GLY A 140 17.32 12.21 29.93
N TYR A 141 18.58 12.65 29.86
CA TYR A 141 19.72 11.78 29.60
C TYR A 141 19.99 10.75 30.71
N TRP A 142 19.51 10.96 31.95
CA TRP A 142 19.64 9.99 33.05
C TRP A 142 18.86 8.70 32.82
N VAL A 143 17.91 8.70 31.88
CA VAL A 143 17.16 7.50 31.52
C VAL A 143 18.04 6.49 30.77
N LEU A 144 19.14 6.94 30.17
CA LEU A 144 20.07 6.07 29.45
C LEU A 144 21.06 5.41 30.41
N PRO A 145 21.34 4.10 30.26
CA PRO A 145 22.31 3.40 31.09
C PRO A 145 23.74 3.79 30.68
N ILE A 146 24.19 4.96 31.14
CA ILE A 146 25.51 5.51 30.85
C ILE A 146 26.37 5.46 32.13
N PRO A 147 27.60 4.89 32.09
CA PRO A 147 28.55 4.97 33.18
C PRO A 147 28.77 6.42 33.64
N ASN A 148 28.72 6.67 34.95
CA ASN A 148 28.74 8.03 35.49
C ASN A 148 29.53 8.14 36.80
N GLN A 149 29.75 9.38 37.22
CA GLN A 149 30.56 9.75 38.38
C GLN A 149 29.85 9.57 39.73
N TYR A 150 28.58 9.13 39.74
CA TYR A 150 27.77 8.99 40.95
C TYR A 150 27.92 7.61 41.61
N GLY A 151 29.12 7.02 41.55
CA GLY A 151 29.36 5.66 42.06
C GLY A 151 28.66 4.58 41.23
N SER A 152 28.69 4.70 39.90
CA SER A 152 28.00 3.79 38.97
C SER A 152 26.49 3.66 39.27
N LEU A 153 25.80 4.80 39.39
CA LEU A 153 24.35 4.80 39.51
C LEU A 153 23.73 4.36 38.18
N TRP A 154 22.80 3.40 38.21
CA TRP A 154 22.12 2.89 37.01
C TRP A 154 20.61 3.08 37.11
N VAL A 155 19.93 2.91 35.97
CA VAL A 155 18.48 2.83 35.89
C VAL A 155 17.98 1.43 36.24
N ASN A 156 16.72 1.30 36.65
CA ASN A 156 16.06 0.01 36.75
C ASN A 156 15.57 -0.45 35.37
N PHE A 157 15.55 -1.76 35.11
CA PHE A 157 15.05 -2.33 33.85
C PHE A 157 13.66 -2.98 33.97
N ASN A 158 12.89 -2.57 34.99
CA ASN A 158 11.56 -3.11 35.25
C ASN A 158 10.44 -2.19 34.76
N SER A 159 10.71 -0.89 34.62
CA SER A 159 9.72 0.08 34.19
C SER A 159 9.45 -0.01 32.68
N PRO A 160 8.18 -0.16 32.25
CA PRO A 160 7.85 -0.18 30.82
C PRO A 160 8.14 1.16 30.14
N LEU A 161 8.17 2.27 30.87
CA LEU A 161 8.61 3.58 30.36
C LEU A 161 10.08 3.57 29.90
N LEU A 162 10.95 2.79 30.55
CA LEU A 162 12.33 2.62 30.05
C LEU A 162 12.34 1.74 28.80
N TRP A 163 11.52 0.70 28.76
CA TRP A 163 11.39 -0.15 27.58
C TRP A 163 10.90 0.65 26.38
N ASP A 164 10.01 1.62 26.58
CA ASP A 164 9.55 2.52 25.53
C ASP A 164 10.69 3.35 24.91
N VAL A 165 11.62 3.86 25.72
CA VAL A 165 12.83 4.54 25.22
C VAL A 165 13.63 3.64 24.28
N PHE A 166 13.84 2.37 24.64
CA PHE A 166 14.51 1.41 23.75
C PHE A 166 13.66 1.05 22.53
N ALA A 167 12.36 0.85 22.70
CA ALA A 167 11.43 0.48 21.63
C ALA A 167 11.37 1.57 20.56
N ILE A 168 11.09 2.82 20.93
CA ILE A 168 10.95 3.93 19.99
C ILE A 168 12.29 4.31 19.35
N SER A 169 13.39 4.33 20.10
CA SER A 169 14.71 4.65 19.54
C SER A 169 15.19 3.59 18.53
N THR A 170 15.03 2.31 18.85
CA THR A 170 15.35 1.23 17.91
C THR A 170 14.39 1.20 16.73
N TYR A 171 13.10 1.44 16.96
CA TYR A 171 12.09 1.51 15.91
C TYR A 171 12.38 2.61 14.89
N LEU A 172 12.68 3.83 15.36
CA LEU A 172 13.06 4.94 14.49
C LEU A 172 14.35 4.63 13.73
N SER A 173 15.37 4.11 14.40
CA SER A 173 16.66 3.79 13.79
C SER A 173 16.53 2.73 12.69
N VAL A 174 15.88 1.61 12.98
CA VAL A 174 15.66 0.52 12.01
C VAL A 174 14.80 1.00 10.85
N SER A 175 13.70 1.73 11.12
CA SER A 175 12.83 2.26 10.07
C SER A 175 13.56 3.24 9.14
N LEU A 176 14.42 4.10 9.70
CA LEU A 176 15.21 5.04 8.92
C LEU A 176 16.23 4.32 8.04
N VAL A 177 16.97 3.34 8.56
CA VAL A 177 17.94 2.56 7.79
C VAL A 177 17.25 1.73 6.70
N PHE A 178 16.10 1.13 7.01
CA PHE A 178 15.33 0.33 6.07
C PHE A 178 14.84 1.17 4.89
N TRP A 179 14.17 2.29 5.17
CA TRP A 179 13.69 3.25 4.18
C TRP A 179 14.83 3.87 3.36
N TRP A 180 15.92 4.28 4.02
CA TRP A 180 17.07 4.90 3.37
C TRP A 180 17.77 3.92 2.41
N THR A 181 17.92 2.66 2.82
CA THR A 181 18.47 1.62 1.96
C THR A 181 17.62 1.47 0.71
N GLY A 182 16.29 1.41 0.86
CA GLY A 182 15.34 1.36 -0.25
C GLY A 182 15.44 2.54 -1.22
N LEU A 183 15.85 3.72 -0.75
CA LEU A 183 15.99 4.94 -1.53
C LEU A 183 17.23 4.99 -2.45
N LEU A 184 18.26 4.17 -2.17
CA LEU A 184 19.52 4.18 -2.92
C LEU A 184 19.34 4.07 -4.44
N PRO A 185 18.61 3.07 -4.99
CA PRO A 185 18.39 2.99 -6.43
C PRO A 185 17.55 4.14 -6.99
N ASP A 186 16.62 4.70 -6.21
CA ASP A 186 15.76 5.78 -6.69
C ASP A 186 16.52 7.12 -6.76
N PHE A 187 17.39 7.39 -5.77
CA PHE A 187 18.30 8.54 -5.82
C PHE A 187 19.29 8.43 -6.98
N ALA A 188 19.76 7.23 -7.30
CA ALA A 188 20.59 7.03 -8.49
C ALA A 188 19.83 7.41 -9.78
N MET A 189 18.54 7.06 -9.90
CA MET A 189 17.76 7.46 -11.08
C MET A 189 17.54 8.97 -11.16
N ILE A 190 17.36 9.66 -10.02
CA ILE A 190 17.20 11.12 -9.99
C ILE A 190 18.54 11.83 -10.28
N ARG A 191 19.67 11.36 -9.74
CA ARG A 191 20.99 11.98 -9.98
C ARG A 191 21.35 11.96 -11.47
N ASP A 192 20.96 10.90 -12.17
CA ASP A 192 21.29 10.69 -13.59
C ASP A 192 20.37 11.52 -14.50
N ARG A 193 19.20 11.96 -13.99
CA ARG A 193 18.29 12.91 -14.67
C ARG A 193 18.55 14.38 -14.30
N ALA A 194 19.11 14.66 -13.13
CA ALA A 194 19.28 16.01 -12.63
C ALA A 194 20.19 16.85 -13.54
N VAL A 195 19.59 17.87 -14.19
CA VAL A 195 20.31 18.78 -15.10
C VAL A 195 21.12 19.82 -14.33
N ARG A 196 20.63 20.27 -13.16
CA ARG A 196 21.28 21.34 -12.39
C ARG A 196 22.46 20.79 -11.58
N PRO A 197 23.63 21.46 -11.60
CA PRO A 197 24.85 20.94 -10.96
C PRO A 197 24.70 20.79 -9.44
N PHE A 198 23.99 21.70 -8.77
CA PHE A 198 23.74 21.62 -7.33
C PHE A 198 22.86 20.42 -6.95
N GLN A 199 21.74 20.22 -7.64
CA GLN A 199 20.85 19.08 -7.40
C GLN A 199 21.55 17.76 -7.72
N LYS A 200 22.28 17.70 -8.84
CA LYS A 200 23.09 16.53 -9.21
C LYS A 200 24.12 16.19 -8.12
N LYS A 201 24.81 17.20 -7.57
CA LYS A 201 25.76 17.00 -6.46
C LYS A 201 25.08 16.41 -5.22
N ILE A 202 23.92 16.95 -4.81
CA ILE A 202 23.16 16.42 -3.68
C ILE A 202 22.80 14.94 -3.90
N TYR A 203 22.12 14.60 -5.00
CA TYR A 203 21.71 13.21 -5.25
C TYR A 203 22.89 12.27 -5.51
N SER A 204 24.03 12.78 -5.99
CA SER A 204 25.26 11.98 -6.09
C SER A 204 25.79 11.57 -4.72
N ILE A 205 25.68 12.44 -3.71
CA ILE A 205 26.05 12.14 -2.31
C ILE A 205 25.03 11.18 -1.70
N LEU A 206 23.72 11.46 -1.84
CA LEU A 206 22.66 10.66 -1.23
C LEU A 206 22.59 9.22 -1.77
N SER A 207 22.97 9.00 -3.04
CA SER A 207 22.92 7.67 -3.67
C SER A 207 24.10 6.75 -3.34
N PHE A 208 25.10 7.20 -2.56
CA PHE A 208 26.31 6.43 -2.21
C PHE A 208 27.04 5.77 -3.40
N GLY A 209 26.95 6.36 -4.59
CA GLY A 209 27.56 5.81 -5.80
C GLY A 209 26.89 4.54 -6.33
N TRP A 210 25.61 4.30 -6.00
CA TRP A 210 24.86 3.13 -6.47
C TRP A 210 24.89 2.99 -8.01
N SER A 211 25.56 1.96 -8.54
CA SER A 211 25.69 1.72 -9.99
C SER A 211 24.66 0.74 -10.54
N GLY A 212 23.95 -0.01 -9.67
CA GLY A 212 22.91 -0.97 -10.07
C GLY A 212 23.44 -2.25 -10.75
N ARG A 213 24.59 -2.79 -10.32
CA ARG A 213 25.15 -4.03 -10.88
C ARG A 213 24.42 -5.25 -10.31
N ALA A 214 24.51 -6.40 -10.98
CA ALA A 214 23.89 -7.65 -10.52
C ALA A 214 24.28 -8.03 -9.08
N LYS A 215 25.58 -7.90 -8.73
CA LYS A 215 26.08 -8.15 -7.36
C LYS A 215 25.47 -7.22 -6.31
N ASP A 216 25.19 -5.96 -6.69
CA ASP A 216 24.60 -4.98 -5.79
C ASP A 216 23.12 -5.32 -5.54
N TRP A 217 22.38 -5.66 -6.60
CA TRP A 217 20.97 -6.07 -6.52
C TRP A 217 20.77 -7.36 -5.72
N GLN A 218 21.61 -8.38 -5.94
CA GLN A 218 21.54 -9.64 -5.18
C GLN A 218 21.66 -9.40 -3.66
N ARG A 219 22.58 -8.53 -3.25
CA ARG A 219 22.76 -8.18 -1.83
C ARG A 219 21.64 -7.30 -1.29
N PHE A 220 21.16 -6.37 -2.12
CA PHE A 220 20.07 -5.47 -1.75
C PHE A 220 18.77 -6.22 -1.45
N GLU A 221 18.41 -7.20 -2.29
CA GLU A 221 17.23 -8.02 -2.07
C GLU A 221 17.34 -8.82 -0.77
N GLU A 222 18.49 -9.45 -0.51
CA GLU A 222 18.73 -10.21 0.73
C GLU A 222 18.61 -9.32 1.97
N VAL A 223 19.27 -8.15 1.96
CA VAL A 223 19.20 -7.19 3.07
C VAL A 223 17.77 -6.70 3.27
N SER A 224 17.02 -6.42 2.19
CA SER A 224 15.63 -5.98 2.28
C SER A 224 14.72 -7.05 2.92
N LEU A 225 14.95 -8.33 2.61
CA LEU A 225 14.21 -9.46 3.19
C LEU A 225 14.55 -9.66 4.67
N VAL A 226 15.83 -9.58 5.03
CA VAL A 226 16.28 -9.67 6.43
C VAL A 226 15.70 -8.53 7.25
N LEU A 227 15.80 -7.28 6.76
CA LEU A 227 15.24 -6.12 7.47
C LEU A 227 13.71 -6.20 7.57
N ALA A 228 13.00 -6.68 6.55
CA ALA A 228 11.55 -6.93 6.65
C ALA A 228 11.22 -8.00 7.71
N GLY A 229 12.03 -9.07 7.77
CA GLY A 229 11.93 -10.12 8.77
C GLY A 229 12.19 -9.63 10.19
N LEU A 230 13.12 -8.70 10.39
CA LEU A 230 13.44 -8.09 11.69
C LEU A 230 12.46 -6.98 12.10
N ALA A 231 12.00 -6.18 11.13
CA ALA A 231 11.07 -5.08 11.36
C ALA A 231 9.69 -5.60 11.78
N THR A 232 9.26 -6.76 11.30
CA THR A 232 7.93 -7.31 11.63
C THR A 232 7.77 -7.61 13.13
N PRO A 233 8.65 -8.39 13.79
CA PRO A 233 8.64 -8.54 15.24
C PRO A 233 8.80 -7.22 15.98
N LEU A 234 9.62 -6.30 15.47
CA LEU A 234 9.84 -4.99 16.09
C LEU A 234 8.55 -4.17 16.11
N VAL A 235 7.77 -4.15 15.02
CA VAL A 235 6.48 -3.44 14.97
C VAL A 235 5.50 -4.01 16.00
N LEU A 236 5.44 -5.34 16.12
CA LEU A 236 4.57 -5.99 17.09
C LEU A 236 5.02 -5.73 18.54
N SER A 237 6.33 -5.77 18.79
CA SER A 237 6.88 -5.58 20.14
C SER A 237 6.83 -4.13 20.60
N VAL A 238 7.09 -3.15 19.73
CA VAL A 238 7.09 -1.71 20.09
C VAL A 238 5.72 -1.28 20.60
N HIS A 239 4.66 -1.57 19.84
CA HIS A 239 3.32 -1.17 20.26
C HIS A 239 2.79 -2.02 21.42
N THR A 240 3.29 -3.25 21.56
CA THR A 240 3.08 -4.07 22.75
C THR A 240 3.72 -3.44 23.99
N ILE A 241 4.96 -2.96 23.91
CA ILE A 241 5.65 -2.28 25.01
C ILE A 241 4.87 -1.02 25.43
N VAL A 242 4.47 -0.19 24.47
CA VAL A 242 3.62 0.98 24.74
C VAL A 242 2.29 0.59 25.40
N SER A 243 1.70 -0.54 25.02
CA SER A 243 0.48 -1.03 25.69
C SER A 243 0.74 -1.51 27.13
N MET A 244 1.95 -2.01 27.41
CA MET A 244 2.34 -2.51 28.73
C MET A 244 2.47 -1.37 29.76
N ASP A 245 2.67 -0.12 29.33
CA ASP A 245 2.60 1.06 30.21
C ASP A 245 1.25 1.15 30.94
N PHE A 246 0.18 0.66 30.31
CA PHE A 246 -1.15 0.60 30.90
C PHE A 246 -1.44 -0.79 31.49
N ALA A 247 -1.22 -1.84 30.70
CA ALA A 247 -1.62 -3.22 31.06
C ALA A 247 -0.97 -3.74 32.34
N THR A 248 0.26 -3.30 32.63
CA THR A 248 1.02 -3.72 33.82
C THR A 248 0.71 -2.90 35.06
N SER A 249 -0.11 -1.85 34.93
CA SER A 249 -0.65 -1.10 36.06
C SER A 249 -1.66 -1.94 36.83
N ILE A 250 -2.00 -1.50 38.04
CA ILE A 250 -3.07 -2.08 38.87
C ILE A 250 -4.42 -1.38 38.65
N VAL A 251 -4.45 -0.25 37.95
CA VAL A 251 -5.66 0.58 37.79
C VAL A 251 -6.79 -0.22 37.10
N PRO A 252 -8.01 -0.23 37.66
CA PRO A 252 -9.12 -0.94 37.04
C PRO A 252 -9.48 -0.34 35.69
N GLY A 253 -9.73 -1.19 34.70
CA GLY A 253 -9.89 -0.79 33.30
C GLY A 253 -8.58 -0.52 32.53
N TRP A 254 -7.42 -0.61 33.19
CA TRP A 254 -6.09 -0.71 32.56
C TRP A 254 -5.47 -2.09 32.74
N HIS A 255 -5.60 -2.70 33.93
CA HIS A 255 -5.03 -4.01 34.21
C HIS A 255 -5.74 -5.11 33.40
N THR A 256 -5.21 -5.44 32.23
CA THR A 256 -5.77 -6.47 31.36
C THR A 256 -4.73 -7.08 30.45
N THR A 257 -4.95 -8.35 30.08
CA THR A 257 -4.02 -9.13 29.24
C THR A 257 -4.30 -8.99 27.75
N ILE A 258 -5.45 -8.42 27.36
CA ILE A 258 -5.84 -8.27 25.95
C ILE A 258 -5.19 -7.05 25.28
N PHE A 259 -4.68 -6.09 26.06
CA PHE A 259 -4.14 -4.83 25.56
C PHE A 259 -3.03 -4.98 24.53
N PRO A 260 -2.00 -5.83 24.70
CA PRO A 260 -0.95 -5.96 23.69
C PRO A 260 -1.42 -6.26 22.27
N PRO A 261 -2.17 -7.35 21.99
CA PRO A 261 -2.68 -7.60 20.64
C PRO A 261 -3.76 -6.58 20.22
N TYR A 262 -4.57 -6.07 21.15
CA TYR A 262 -5.61 -5.10 20.87
C TYR A 262 -5.04 -3.75 20.40
N PHE A 263 -4.05 -3.22 21.12
CA PHE A 263 -3.40 -1.97 20.76
C PHE A 263 -2.71 -2.09 19.40
N VAL A 264 -2.08 -3.23 19.11
CA VAL A 264 -1.47 -3.51 17.79
C VAL A 264 -2.54 -3.50 16.70
N ALA A 265 -3.67 -4.18 16.89
CA ALA A 265 -4.77 -4.15 15.92
C ALA A 265 -5.31 -2.72 15.69
N GLY A 266 -5.44 -1.94 16.77
CA GLY A 266 -5.81 -0.52 16.72
C GLY A 266 -4.78 0.34 15.97
N ALA A 267 -3.48 0.09 16.16
CA ALA A 267 -2.41 0.79 15.43
C ALA A 267 -2.47 0.51 13.93
N ILE A 268 -2.73 -0.73 13.54
CA ILE A 268 -2.92 -1.08 12.13
C ILE A 268 -4.17 -0.38 11.58
N PHE A 269 -5.27 -0.38 12.32
CA PHE A 269 -6.52 0.26 11.93
C PHE A 269 -6.38 1.78 11.73
N SER A 270 -5.81 2.51 12.69
CA SER A 270 -5.57 3.96 12.57
C SER A 270 -4.51 4.29 11.52
N GLY A 271 -3.41 3.54 11.49
CA GLY A 271 -2.32 3.80 10.57
C GLY A 271 -2.74 3.61 9.11
N PHE A 272 -3.46 2.55 8.76
CA PHE A 272 -3.97 2.39 7.39
C PHE A 272 -4.99 3.48 7.03
N ALA A 273 -5.79 3.95 7.98
CA ALA A 273 -6.68 5.09 7.77
C ALA A 273 -5.87 6.38 7.46
N MET A 274 -4.77 6.63 8.16
CA MET A 274 -3.87 7.75 7.84
C MET A 274 -3.14 7.58 6.49
N VAL A 275 -2.69 6.36 6.15
CA VAL A 275 -2.16 6.07 4.81
C VAL A 275 -3.18 6.40 3.74
N GLN A 276 -4.43 6.01 3.95
CA GLN A 276 -5.52 6.25 3.01
C GLN A 276 -5.77 7.76 2.78
N THR A 277 -5.80 8.59 3.83
CA THR A 277 -5.99 10.05 3.68
C THR A 277 -4.87 10.68 2.86
N LEU A 278 -3.62 10.36 3.18
CA LEU A 278 -2.45 10.94 2.52
C LEU A 278 -2.32 10.47 1.07
N LEU A 279 -2.54 9.18 0.79
CA LEU A 279 -2.46 8.65 -0.57
C LEU A 279 -3.54 9.23 -1.48
N ILE A 280 -4.77 9.43 -1.00
CA ILE A 280 -5.84 10.04 -1.80
C ILE A 280 -5.48 11.47 -2.20
N ILE A 281 -4.92 12.26 -1.27
CA ILE A 281 -4.47 13.63 -1.55
C ILE A 281 -3.27 13.61 -2.51
N MET A 282 -2.26 12.80 -2.22
CA MET A 282 -1.04 12.69 -3.03
C MET A 282 -1.33 12.23 -4.46
N ARG A 283 -2.25 11.28 -4.63
CA ARG A 283 -2.74 10.80 -5.92
C ARG A 283 -3.16 11.94 -6.85
N LYS A 284 -3.91 12.91 -6.31
CA LYS A 284 -4.41 14.07 -7.06
C LYS A 284 -3.37 15.19 -7.18
N VAL A 285 -2.65 15.51 -6.11
CA VAL A 285 -1.68 16.62 -6.11
C VAL A 285 -0.46 16.31 -7.00
N CYS A 286 0.01 15.07 -7.00
CA CYS A 286 1.18 14.64 -7.77
C CYS A 286 0.83 14.03 -9.13
N ASN A 287 -0.46 13.93 -9.50
CA ASN A 287 -0.93 13.27 -10.72
C ASN A 287 -0.44 11.82 -10.87
N LEU A 288 -0.45 11.04 -9.78
CA LEU A 288 0.02 9.64 -9.75
C LEU A 288 -1.15 8.64 -9.76
N GLU A 289 -2.23 9.01 -10.46
CA GLU A 289 -3.46 8.25 -10.54
C GLU A 289 -3.29 6.86 -11.18
N ASP A 290 -2.37 6.76 -12.15
CA ASP A 290 -2.09 5.52 -12.87
C ASP A 290 -1.35 4.47 -12.04
N TYR A 291 -0.71 4.89 -10.95
CA TYR A 291 0.06 4.02 -10.06
C TYR A 291 -0.75 3.68 -8.80
N ILE A 292 -1.37 4.69 -8.18
CA ILE A 292 -2.22 4.51 -7.01
C ILE A 292 -3.64 4.29 -7.52
N THR A 293 -3.96 3.08 -7.96
CA THR A 293 -5.28 2.78 -8.54
C THR A 293 -6.38 2.60 -7.48
N VAL A 294 -7.64 2.56 -7.90
CA VAL A 294 -8.78 2.26 -7.01
C VAL A 294 -8.63 0.90 -6.32
N GLN A 295 -7.92 -0.05 -6.95
CA GLN A 295 -7.65 -1.35 -6.34
C GLN A 295 -6.78 -1.25 -5.09
N HIS A 296 -5.79 -0.35 -5.07
CA HIS A 296 -4.96 -0.11 -3.90
C HIS A 296 -5.81 0.40 -2.73
N ILE A 297 -6.71 1.34 -3.03
CA ILE A 297 -7.69 1.90 -2.08
C ILE A 297 -8.62 0.80 -1.56
N GLU A 298 -9.19 -0.01 -2.44
CA GLU A 298 -10.09 -1.10 -2.05
C GLU A 298 -9.38 -2.12 -1.13
N LEU A 299 -8.14 -2.50 -1.45
CA LEU A 299 -7.36 -3.44 -0.64
C LEU A 299 -7.03 -2.88 0.76
N MET A 300 -6.65 -1.60 0.85
CA MET A 300 -6.44 -0.95 2.15
C MET A 300 -7.73 -0.90 2.96
N ASN A 301 -8.87 -0.59 2.33
CA ASN A 301 -10.17 -0.61 3.01
C ASN A 301 -10.54 -2.01 3.53
N ILE A 302 -10.16 -3.09 2.83
CA ILE A 302 -10.35 -4.46 3.32
C ILE A 302 -9.51 -4.70 4.58
N VAL A 303 -8.27 -4.25 4.61
CA VAL A 303 -7.42 -4.38 5.82
C VAL A 303 -8.04 -3.60 6.99
N ILE A 304 -8.47 -2.35 6.76
CA ILE A 304 -9.17 -1.52 7.76
C ILE A 304 -10.44 -2.20 8.27
N MET A 305 -11.22 -2.83 7.39
CA MET A 305 -12.43 -3.56 7.75
C MET A 305 -12.12 -4.75 8.67
N VAL A 306 -11.11 -5.54 8.33
CA VAL A 306 -10.70 -6.71 9.12
C VAL A 306 -10.18 -6.27 10.48
N THR A 307 -9.25 -5.31 10.54
CA THR A 307 -8.69 -4.86 11.82
C THR A 307 -9.72 -4.14 12.68
N GLY A 308 -10.61 -3.33 12.09
CA GLY A 308 -11.74 -2.74 12.81
C GLY A 308 -12.67 -3.80 13.42
N SER A 309 -12.88 -4.93 12.74
CA SER A 309 -13.65 -6.05 13.32
C SER A 309 -12.93 -6.72 14.49
N ILE A 310 -11.60 -6.86 14.44
CA ILE A 310 -10.78 -7.41 15.54
C ILE A 310 -10.85 -6.48 16.76
N VAL A 311 -10.74 -5.17 16.56
CA VAL A 311 -10.93 -4.13 17.59
C VAL A 311 -12.33 -4.23 18.20
N GLY A 312 -13.37 -4.40 17.36
CA GLY A 312 -14.73 -4.63 17.83
C GLY A 312 -14.89 -5.88 18.70
N VAL A 313 -14.22 -6.98 18.35
CA VAL A 313 -14.18 -8.21 19.16
C VAL A 313 -13.48 -7.98 20.50
N ALA A 314 -12.43 -7.16 20.53
CA ALA A 314 -11.76 -6.80 21.78
C ALA A 314 -12.69 -6.00 22.71
N TYR A 315 -13.44 -5.02 22.19
CA TYR A 315 -14.40 -4.25 23.01
C TYR A 315 -15.47 -5.12 23.66
N ILE A 316 -16.08 -6.06 22.91
CA ILE A 316 -17.07 -6.97 23.49
C ILE A 316 -16.43 -7.93 24.50
N THR A 317 -15.17 -8.30 24.31
CA THR A 317 -14.43 -9.16 25.24
C THR A 317 -14.18 -8.41 26.56
N GLU A 318 -13.77 -7.15 26.51
CA GLU A 318 -13.61 -6.32 27.70
C GLU A 318 -14.93 -6.15 28.47
N LEU A 319 -16.03 -5.85 27.76
CA LEU A 319 -17.35 -5.73 28.37
C LEU A 319 -17.81 -7.05 29.00
N PHE A 320 -17.56 -8.18 28.32
CA PHE A 320 -17.88 -9.50 28.84
C PHE A 320 -17.07 -9.83 30.10
N ILE A 321 -15.76 -9.60 30.08
CA ILE A 321 -14.89 -9.89 31.23
C ILE A 321 -15.21 -8.95 32.40
N ALA A 322 -15.54 -7.68 32.15
CA ALA A 322 -15.97 -6.77 33.20
C ALA A 322 -17.24 -7.27 33.91
N TRP A 323 -18.23 -7.74 33.14
CA TRP A 323 -19.44 -8.35 33.68
C TRP A 323 -19.14 -9.68 34.41
N TYR A 324 -18.30 -10.54 33.84
CA TYR A 324 -18.00 -11.87 34.32
C TYR A 324 -17.07 -11.92 35.56
N SER A 325 -16.14 -10.97 35.68
CA SER A 325 -15.07 -10.94 36.69
C SER A 325 -15.58 -10.94 38.14
N GLY A 326 -16.74 -10.33 38.39
CA GLY A 326 -17.29 -10.17 39.74
C GLY A 326 -16.57 -9.12 40.61
N VAL A 327 -15.53 -8.46 40.09
CA VAL A 327 -14.85 -7.34 40.75
C VAL A 327 -15.64 -6.06 40.52
N GLU A 328 -16.20 -5.48 41.59
CA GLU A 328 -17.05 -4.27 41.53
C GLU A 328 -16.33 -3.07 40.90
N TYR A 329 -15.03 -2.90 41.14
CA TYR A 329 -14.24 -1.81 40.56
C TYR A 329 -14.15 -1.87 39.03
N GLU A 330 -13.99 -3.07 38.46
CA GLU A 330 -13.98 -3.27 37.01
C GLU A 330 -15.36 -3.00 36.42
N GLN A 331 -16.41 -3.54 37.05
CA GLN A 331 -17.79 -3.28 36.63
C GLN A 331 -18.12 -1.79 36.65
N TYR A 332 -17.71 -1.08 37.70
CA TYR A 332 -17.88 0.36 37.83
C TYR A 332 -17.07 1.14 36.79
N ALA A 333 -15.84 0.74 36.48
CA ALA A 333 -15.02 1.40 35.46
C ALA A 333 -15.70 1.40 34.08
N PHE A 334 -16.30 0.28 33.68
CA PHE A 334 -17.05 0.20 32.41
C PHE A 334 -18.41 0.90 32.47
N LEU A 335 -19.09 0.88 33.62
CA LEU A 335 -20.32 1.67 33.83
C LEU A 335 -20.02 3.18 33.74
N ASN A 336 -18.92 3.64 34.32
CA ASN A 336 -18.45 5.01 34.24
C ASN A 336 -18.15 5.42 32.79
N ARG A 337 -17.57 4.52 31.97
CA ARG A 337 -17.39 4.76 30.53
C ARG A 337 -18.74 4.94 29.81
N ALA A 338 -19.72 4.10 30.11
CA ALA A 338 -21.00 4.09 29.41
C ALA A 338 -21.95 5.24 29.81
N THR A 339 -22.03 5.59 31.10
CA THR A 339 -23.03 6.55 31.63
C THR A 339 -22.43 7.69 32.45
N GLY A 340 -21.10 7.72 32.64
CA GLY A 340 -20.42 8.75 33.41
C GLY A 340 -20.23 10.07 32.63
N PRO A 341 -19.45 11.02 33.18
CA PRO A 341 -19.31 12.36 32.60
C PRO A 341 -18.57 12.38 31.25
N TYR A 342 -17.85 11.31 30.92
CA TYR A 342 -17.19 11.11 29.61
C TYR A 342 -17.95 10.13 28.70
N ALA A 343 -19.22 9.84 28.98
CA ALA A 343 -20.04 8.97 28.14
C ALA A 343 -20.06 9.43 26.67
N TRP A 344 -20.08 10.74 26.42
CA TRP A 344 -20.03 11.30 25.07
C TRP A 344 -18.76 10.87 24.31
N ALA A 345 -17.61 10.77 24.97
CA ALA A 345 -16.34 10.35 24.35
C ALA A 345 -16.35 8.84 24.07
N TYR A 346 -16.85 8.04 25.03
CA TYR A 346 -17.00 6.59 24.84
C TYR A 346 -17.96 6.25 23.72
N TRP A 347 -19.16 6.84 23.69
CA TRP A 347 -20.14 6.59 22.63
C TRP A 347 -19.70 7.13 21.28
N ALA A 348 -19.00 8.27 21.22
CA ALA A 348 -18.39 8.75 19.98
C ALA A 348 -17.33 7.77 19.47
N MET A 349 -16.45 7.30 20.34
CA MET A 349 -15.43 6.30 20.02
C MET A 349 -16.04 4.99 19.51
N MET A 350 -16.98 4.41 20.25
CA MET A 350 -17.68 3.18 19.86
C MET A 350 -18.42 3.35 18.54
N THR A 351 -19.09 4.49 18.34
CA THR A 351 -19.82 4.76 17.10
C THR A 351 -18.85 4.83 15.90
N CYS A 352 -17.76 5.60 16.05
CA CYS A 352 -16.76 5.73 15.01
C CYS A 352 -16.07 4.40 14.71
N ASN A 353 -15.55 3.71 15.71
CA ASN A 353 -14.71 2.52 15.51
C ASN A 353 -15.51 1.28 15.15
N VAL A 354 -16.73 1.12 15.66
CA VAL A 354 -17.56 -0.07 15.38
C VAL A 354 -18.29 0.09 14.05
N PHE A 355 -18.94 1.22 13.75
CA PHE A 355 -19.74 1.35 12.52
C PHE A 355 -18.92 1.66 11.27
N SER A 356 -17.91 2.53 11.37
CA SER A 356 -17.11 2.94 10.20
C SER A 356 -16.55 1.78 9.36
N PRO A 357 -15.92 0.74 9.96
CA PRO A 357 -15.42 -0.39 9.18
C PRO A 357 -16.54 -1.24 8.57
N GLN A 358 -17.74 -1.29 9.15
CA GLN A 358 -18.83 -2.13 8.63
C GLN A 358 -19.37 -1.61 7.29
N PHE A 359 -19.26 -0.31 7.02
CA PHE A 359 -19.62 0.22 5.71
C PHE A 359 -18.74 -0.34 4.57
N MET A 360 -17.54 -0.84 4.89
CA MET A 360 -16.62 -1.41 3.89
C MET A 360 -17.03 -2.79 3.39
N TRP A 361 -18.02 -3.45 4.01
CA TRP A 361 -18.65 -4.65 3.46
C TRP A 361 -19.39 -4.36 2.15
N PHE A 362 -19.96 -3.17 2.02
CA PHE A 362 -20.68 -2.75 0.82
C PHE A 362 -19.69 -2.31 -0.26
N LYS A 363 -19.53 -3.13 -1.30
CA LYS A 363 -18.59 -2.87 -2.40
C LYS A 363 -18.77 -1.47 -3.02
N LYS A 364 -20.01 -1.00 -3.19
CA LYS A 364 -20.32 0.35 -3.72
C LYS A 364 -19.68 1.47 -2.91
N LEU A 365 -19.65 1.32 -1.59
CA LEU A 365 -19.03 2.28 -0.67
C LEU A 365 -17.52 2.10 -0.62
N ARG A 366 -17.06 0.84 -0.54
CA ARG A 366 -15.64 0.49 -0.46
C ARG A 366 -14.82 0.95 -1.67
N THR A 367 -15.40 0.95 -2.87
CA THR A 367 -14.71 1.39 -4.10
C THR A 367 -14.89 2.88 -4.40
N SER A 368 -15.52 3.66 -3.51
CA SER A 368 -15.70 5.10 -3.66
C SER A 368 -14.57 5.85 -2.96
N ILE A 369 -13.70 6.51 -3.73
CA ILE A 369 -12.56 7.29 -3.20
C ILE A 369 -13.02 8.33 -2.19
N MET A 370 -14.11 9.06 -2.49
CA MET A 370 -14.63 10.11 -1.63
C MET A 370 -15.14 9.56 -0.29
N PHE A 371 -15.84 8.42 -0.33
CA PHE A 371 -16.34 7.78 0.88
C PHE A 371 -15.19 7.23 1.73
N SER A 372 -14.21 6.57 1.11
CA SER A 372 -13.03 6.07 1.82
C SER A 372 -12.23 7.19 2.48
N PHE A 373 -12.12 8.37 1.84
CA PHE A 373 -11.46 9.54 2.42
C PHE A 373 -12.17 10.05 3.67
N PHE A 374 -13.50 10.14 3.64
CA PHE A 374 -14.27 10.57 4.81
C PHE A 374 -14.16 9.56 5.95
N ILE A 375 -14.35 8.27 5.66
CA ILE A 375 -14.28 7.21 6.68
C ILE A 375 -12.89 7.14 7.31
N SER A 376 -11.81 7.32 6.54
CA SER A 376 -10.47 7.26 7.12
C SER A 376 -10.19 8.41 8.10
N ILE A 377 -10.80 9.58 7.91
CA ILE A 377 -10.75 10.67 8.91
C ILE A 377 -11.55 10.30 10.16
N VAL A 378 -12.76 9.77 9.99
CA VAL A 378 -13.62 9.34 11.11
C VAL A 378 -12.94 8.27 11.96
N VAL A 379 -12.27 7.30 11.32
CA VAL A 379 -11.48 6.26 12.01
C VAL A 379 -10.35 6.88 12.83
N ASN A 380 -9.59 7.83 12.28
CA ASN A 380 -8.50 8.47 13.02
C ASN A 380 -9.00 9.27 14.24
N ILE A 381 -10.17 9.92 14.13
CA ILE A 381 -10.83 10.60 15.25
C ILE A 381 -11.28 9.58 16.30
N GLY A 382 -11.93 8.49 15.89
CA GLY A 382 -12.37 7.43 16.80
C GLY A 382 -11.21 6.77 17.55
N MET A 383 -10.08 6.53 16.87
CA MET A 383 -8.87 5.97 17.46
C MET A 383 -8.12 6.94 18.39
N TRP A 384 -8.25 8.24 18.17
CA TRP A 384 -7.78 9.22 19.14
C TRP A 384 -8.63 9.17 20.41
N PHE A 385 -9.96 9.14 20.27
CA PHE A 385 -10.85 8.96 21.41
C PHE A 385 -10.66 7.62 22.13
N GLU A 386 -10.29 6.55 21.42
CA GLU A 386 -9.97 5.26 22.05
C GLU A 386 -8.87 5.41 23.09
N ARG A 387 -7.74 6.05 22.72
CA ARG A 387 -6.62 6.29 23.64
C ARG A 387 -7.03 7.24 24.76
N PHE A 388 -7.72 8.34 24.44
CA PHE A 388 -8.21 9.29 25.43
C PHE A 388 -9.14 8.63 26.46
N VAL A 389 -10.10 7.81 25.99
CA VAL A 389 -11.07 7.13 26.84
C VAL A 389 -10.36 6.11 27.72
N ILE A 390 -9.49 5.26 27.16
CA ILE A 390 -8.75 4.28 27.96
C ILE A 390 -7.99 4.99 29.09
N ILE A 391 -7.34 6.11 28.80
CA ILE A 391 -6.45 6.79 29.75
C ILE A 391 -7.23 7.60 30.78
N VAL A 392 -8.11 8.52 30.35
CA VAL A 392 -8.75 9.48 31.25
C VAL A 392 -9.88 8.84 32.04
N THR A 393 -10.68 7.95 31.44
CA THR A 393 -11.88 7.39 32.10
C THR A 393 -11.56 6.40 33.22
N SER A 394 -10.38 5.78 33.21
CA SER A 394 -9.90 4.91 34.29
C SER A 394 -9.16 5.68 35.39
N LEU A 395 -8.51 6.80 35.06
CA LEU A 395 -7.76 7.59 36.05
C LEU A 395 -8.65 8.54 36.85
N HIS A 396 -9.65 9.17 36.23
CA HIS A 396 -10.46 10.17 36.94
C HIS A 396 -11.45 9.56 37.95
N ARG A 397 -11.71 8.24 37.84
CA ARG A 397 -12.58 7.43 38.69
C ARG A 397 -11.93 6.06 38.89
N ASP A 398 -11.22 5.89 40.00
CA ASP A 398 -10.52 4.67 40.38
C ASP A 398 -11.03 4.16 41.75
N TYR A 399 -10.17 3.46 42.48
CA TYR A 399 -10.47 2.79 43.76
C TYR A 399 -11.10 3.68 44.84
N LEU A 400 -10.66 4.94 45.00
CA LEU A 400 -11.05 5.77 46.14
C LEU A 400 -11.96 6.93 45.69
N PRO A 401 -13.23 6.95 46.14
CA PRO A 401 -14.15 8.04 45.80
C PRO A 401 -13.67 9.45 46.18
N SER A 402 -12.81 9.57 47.19
CA SER A 402 -12.21 10.87 47.59
C SER A 402 -11.26 11.46 46.55
N SER A 403 -10.69 10.64 45.67
CA SER A 403 -9.72 11.05 44.64
C SER A 403 -10.39 11.40 43.30
N TRP A 404 -11.70 11.18 43.21
CA TRP A 404 -12.48 11.37 42.00
C TRP A 404 -12.48 12.84 41.54
N THR A 405 -12.08 13.08 40.30
CA THR A 405 -11.95 14.44 39.73
C THR A 405 -12.38 14.51 38.26
N MET A 406 -12.24 15.66 37.63
CA MET A 406 -12.46 15.87 36.21
C MET A 406 -11.17 16.33 35.54
N PHE A 407 -11.06 16.02 34.24
CA PHE A 407 -10.02 16.51 33.34
C PHE A 407 -10.64 17.42 32.27
N SER A 408 -10.05 18.59 32.08
CA SER A 408 -10.39 19.49 30.97
C SER A 408 -9.09 20.01 30.39
N PRO A 409 -8.84 19.82 29.07
CA PRO A 409 -7.58 20.26 28.47
C PRO A 409 -7.50 21.78 28.44
N THR A 410 -6.29 22.32 28.55
CA THR A 410 -6.04 23.75 28.30
C THR A 410 -5.74 24.01 26.83
N TYR A 411 -5.80 25.28 26.42
CA TYR A 411 -5.47 25.66 25.04
C TYR A 411 -4.02 25.28 24.65
N VAL A 412 -3.13 25.14 25.64
CA VAL A 412 -1.72 24.82 25.43
C VAL A 412 -1.55 23.36 25.00
N GLU A 413 -2.27 22.42 25.61
CA GLU A 413 -2.26 21.00 25.21
C GLU A 413 -2.80 20.83 23.78
N ILE A 414 -3.91 21.53 23.48
CA ILE A 414 -4.48 21.55 22.13
C ILE A 414 -3.48 22.16 21.14
N GLY A 415 -2.76 23.22 21.55
CA GLY A 415 -1.78 23.87 20.71
C GLY A 415 -0.55 23.04 20.40
N ILE A 416 -0.05 22.27 21.38
CA ILE A 416 1.01 21.29 21.15
C ILE A 416 0.54 20.22 20.16
N PHE A 417 -0.67 19.69 20.33
CA PHE A 417 -1.22 18.69 19.42
C PHE A 417 -1.33 19.20 17.97
N ILE A 418 -1.97 20.37 17.77
CA ILE A 418 -2.05 21.02 16.47
C ILE A 418 -0.65 21.31 15.90
N GLY A 419 0.29 21.70 16.78
CA GLY A 419 1.70 21.87 16.47
C GLY A 419 2.34 20.63 15.86
N THR A 420 2.14 19.46 16.46
CA THR A 420 2.67 18.19 15.95
C THR A 420 2.03 17.79 14.61
N VAL A 421 0.74 18.07 14.40
CA VAL A 421 0.09 17.87 13.11
C VAL A 421 0.69 18.81 12.04
N GLY A 422 0.91 20.08 12.39
CA GLY A 422 1.61 21.04 11.54
C GLY A 422 3.02 20.57 11.18
N PHE A 423 3.79 20.12 12.16
CA PHE A 423 5.15 19.63 11.94
C PHE A 423 5.19 18.38 11.05
N PHE A 424 4.28 17.43 11.28
CA PHE A 424 4.11 16.25 10.43
C PHE A 424 3.90 16.65 8.97
N PHE A 425 2.96 17.56 8.69
CA PHE A 425 2.69 18.01 7.32
C PHE A 425 3.85 18.82 6.73
N VAL A 426 4.57 19.63 7.51
CA VAL A 426 5.79 20.32 7.05
C VAL A 426 6.80 19.29 6.54
N LEU A 427 7.12 18.27 7.33
CA LEU A 427 8.07 17.22 6.95
C LEU A 427 7.58 16.43 5.74
N PHE A 428 6.32 15.99 5.75
CA PHE A 428 5.74 15.18 4.67
C PHE A 428 5.65 15.95 3.34
N LEU A 429 5.29 17.24 3.37
CA LEU A 429 5.21 18.08 2.17
C LEU A 429 6.60 18.41 1.61
N LEU A 430 7.61 18.60 2.44
CA LEU A 430 9.00 18.74 2.00
C LEU A 430 9.51 17.45 1.36
N TYR A 431 9.21 16.31 1.98
CA TYR A 431 9.50 14.98 1.45
C TYR A 431 8.86 14.76 0.07
N ALA A 432 7.57 15.05 -0.08
CA ALA A 432 6.84 14.86 -1.35
C ALA A 432 7.40 15.67 -2.54
N ARG A 433 8.25 16.67 -2.26
CA ARG A 433 8.90 17.52 -3.26
C ARG A 433 10.38 17.20 -3.48
N THR A 434 11.05 16.62 -2.50
CA THR A 434 12.50 16.37 -2.56
C THR A 434 12.86 14.89 -2.72
N PHE A 435 11.94 13.98 -2.42
CA PHE A 435 12.13 12.54 -2.52
C PHE A 435 11.20 11.92 -3.57
N PRO A 436 11.58 10.77 -4.16
CA PRO A 436 10.68 9.99 -4.98
C PRO A 436 9.59 9.37 -4.09
N VAL A 437 8.35 9.77 -4.32
CA VAL A 437 7.17 9.32 -3.53
C VAL A 437 6.76 7.88 -3.83
N ILE A 438 7.19 7.32 -4.96
CA ILE A 438 6.99 5.92 -5.37
C ILE A 438 8.36 5.29 -5.61
N ALA A 439 8.55 4.05 -5.17
CA ALA A 439 9.77 3.28 -5.41
C ALA A 439 9.86 2.87 -6.89
N GLN A 440 10.69 3.54 -7.68
CA GLN A 440 10.81 3.28 -9.12
C GLN A 440 11.41 1.90 -9.36
N ALA A 441 12.42 1.53 -8.57
CA ALA A 441 13.06 0.21 -8.63
C ALA A 441 12.01 -0.91 -8.55
N GLU A 442 11.14 -0.86 -7.56
CA GLU A 442 10.14 -1.90 -7.30
C GLU A 442 9.01 -1.89 -8.34
N VAL A 443 8.44 -0.72 -8.66
CA VAL A 443 7.33 -0.63 -9.61
C VAL A 443 7.74 -1.15 -10.99
N LYS A 444 8.98 -0.88 -11.42
CA LYS A 444 9.50 -1.38 -12.70
C LYS A 444 9.54 -2.91 -12.77
N THR A 445 9.77 -3.61 -11.65
CA THR A 445 9.75 -5.09 -11.64
C THR A 445 8.36 -5.65 -11.92
N ILE A 446 7.30 -4.96 -11.49
CA ILE A 446 5.92 -5.44 -11.64
C ILE A 446 5.27 -5.00 -12.95
N LEU A 447 5.78 -3.98 -13.66
CA LEU A 447 5.19 -3.48 -14.92
C LEU A 447 4.91 -4.59 -15.93
N LYS A 448 5.90 -5.43 -16.23
CA LYS A 448 5.74 -6.52 -17.22
C LYS A 448 4.71 -7.56 -16.80
N SER A 449 4.54 -7.77 -15.49
CA SER A 449 3.59 -8.75 -14.95
C SER A 449 2.20 -8.16 -14.72
N SER A 450 2.07 -6.92 -14.23
CA SER A 450 0.81 -6.38 -13.70
C SER A 450 0.39 -5.06 -14.35
N GLY A 451 1.17 -4.54 -15.30
CA GLY A 451 0.82 -3.35 -16.07
C GLY A 451 -0.21 -3.66 -17.14
N GLU A 452 -1.17 -2.74 -17.33
CA GLU A 452 -2.27 -2.88 -18.27
C GLU A 452 -1.78 -3.12 -19.71
N ARG A 453 -0.79 -2.35 -20.18
CA ARG A 453 -0.14 -2.56 -21.48
C ARG A 453 0.34 -3.98 -21.70
N TYR A 454 1.15 -4.48 -20.76
CA TYR A 454 1.77 -5.80 -20.89
C TYR A 454 0.77 -6.95 -20.69
N LYS A 455 -0.36 -6.70 -20.00
CA LYS A 455 -1.50 -7.62 -19.97
C LYS A 455 -2.19 -7.69 -21.33
N ARG A 456 -2.54 -6.54 -21.93
CA ARG A 456 -3.16 -6.50 -23.26
C ARG A 456 -2.31 -7.18 -24.34
N ILE A 457 -1.00 -6.93 -24.35
CA ILE A 457 -0.07 -7.60 -25.30
C ILE A 457 -0.10 -9.13 -25.12
N ARG A 458 -0.15 -9.62 -23.88
CA ARG A 458 -0.22 -11.06 -23.59
C ARG A 458 -1.57 -11.65 -23.97
N GLU A 459 -2.66 -10.96 -23.67
CA GLU A 459 -4.02 -11.38 -24.02
C GLU A 459 -4.22 -11.43 -25.55
N ALA A 460 -3.54 -10.55 -26.28
CA ALA A 460 -3.47 -10.57 -27.74
C ALA A 460 -2.57 -11.70 -28.32
N GLY A 461 -1.89 -12.48 -27.47
CA GLY A 461 -0.99 -13.56 -27.91
C GLY A 461 0.40 -13.09 -28.40
N ASN A 462 0.70 -11.80 -28.31
CA ASN A 462 1.93 -11.21 -28.83
C ASN A 462 3.14 -11.43 -27.91
N SER A 463 4.34 -11.49 -28.50
CA SER A 463 5.59 -11.66 -27.75
C SER A 463 5.91 -10.42 -26.92
N LEU A 464 6.35 -10.64 -25.67
CA LEU A 464 6.87 -9.59 -24.80
C LEU A 464 8.36 -9.26 -25.05
N VAL A 465 9.02 -9.95 -25.97
CA VAL A 465 10.42 -9.68 -26.33
C VAL A 465 10.50 -8.35 -27.08
N GLY A 466 11.47 -7.49 -26.76
CA GLY A 466 11.62 -6.16 -27.38
C GLY A 466 10.67 -5.07 -26.82
N THR A 467 9.60 -5.43 -26.11
CA THR A 467 8.61 -4.49 -25.55
C THR A 467 9.08 -3.65 -24.35
N GLY A 468 10.36 -3.78 -23.97
CA GLY A 468 10.99 -2.99 -22.91
C GLY A 468 11.29 -1.56 -23.32
N ALA A 469 11.58 -1.33 -24.61
CA ALA A 469 11.70 -0.01 -25.21
C ALA A 469 10.39 0.34 -25.92
N ASP A 470 9.83 1.51 -25.64
CA ASP A 470 8.61 1.99 -26.28
C ASP A 470 8.94 3.07 -27.30
N ASN A 471 8.64 2.83 -28.58
CA ASN A 471 8.86 3.75 -29.70
C ASN A 471 8.36 5.18 -29.42
N ARG A 472 7.30 5.34 -28.62
CA ARG A 472 6.76 6.66 -28.24
C ARG A 472 7.69 7.47 -27.33
N THR A 473 8.58 6.79 -26.60
CA THR A 473 9.37 7.38 -25.50
C THR A 473 10.88 7.18 -25.64
N SER A 474 11.33 6.14 -26.35
CA SER A 474 12.74 5.80 -26.48
C SER A 474 13.46 6.52 -27.61
N GLY A 475 12.74 7.22 -28.51
CA GLY A 475 13.32 7.87 -29.70
C GLY A 475 13.96 6.90 -30.70
N ILE A 476 13.89 5.59 -30.43
CA ILE A 476 14.39 4.50 -31.25
C ILE A 476 13.16 3.92 -31.96
N LYS A 477 13.16 3.92 -33.30
CA LYS A 477 12.26 3.03 -34.06
C LYS A 477 12.70 1.60 -33.75
N VAL A 478 12.03 0.92 -32.82
CA VAL A 478 12.12 -0.53 -32.75
C VAL A 478 11.69 -1.02 -34.12
N SER A 479 12.57 -1.74 -34.81
CA SER A 479 12.21 -2.48 -36.02
C SER A 479 11.25 -3.57 -35.60
N SER A 480 9.97 -3.24 -35.49
CA SER A 480 8.91 -4.22 -35.48
C SER A 480 8.89 -4.83 -36.87
N SER A 481 9.32 -6.08 -36.98
CA SER A 481 8.94 -6.94 -38.09
C SER A 481 7.43 -7.23 -38.11
N ASP A 482 6.63 -6.59 -37.26
CA ASP A 482 5.17 -6.63 -37.23
C ASP A 482 4.62 -5.27 -36.72
N GLU A 483 4.59 -4.24 -37.58
CA GLU A 483 3.75 -3.06 -37.31
C GLU A 483 2.29 -3.48 -37.49
N VAL A 484 1.56 -3.65 -36.38
CA VAL A 484 0.11 -3.80 -36.42
C VAL A 484 -0.51 -2.40 -36.39
N GLU A 485 -0.95 -1.93 -37.56
CA GLU A 485 -1.97 -0.88 -37.65
C GLU A 485 -3.24 -1.34 -36.93
N ILE A 486 -3.81 -0.46 -36.11
CA ILE A 486 -5.13 -0.64 -35.52
C ILE A 486 -6.14 -0.54 -36.67
N PRO A 487 -6.86 -1.61 -37.07
CA PRO A 487 -7.79 -1.49 -38.19
C PRO A 487 -9.00 -0.67 -37.75
N LYS A 488 -9.24 0.43 -38.45
CA LYS A 488 -10.58 1.04 -38.53
C LYS A 488 -11.53 0.02 -39.14
N SER A 489 -12.71 -0.06 -38.55
CA SER A 489 -13.84 -0.88 -39.02
C SER A 489 -14.08 -0.71 -40.52
N MET A 490 -13.96 -1.81 -41.28
CA MET A 490 -14.57 -1.95 -42.60
C MET A 490 -15.22 -3.33 -42.70
N THR A 491 -16.50 -3.31 -43.03
CA THR A 491 -17.36 -4.45 -43.40
C THR A 491 -16.84 -5.18 -44.65
N PRO A 492 -16.84 -6.53 -44.73
CA PRO A 492 -16.48 -7.25 -45.95
C PRO A 492 -17.64 -8.11 -46.50
N GLU A 493 -18.08 -7.84 -47.73
CA GLU A 493 -18.86 -8.80 -48.53
C GLU A 493 -18.26 -9.06 -49.93
N GLY A 494 -17.16 -8.41 -50.32
CA GLY A 494 -16.58 -8.53 -51.68
C GLY A 494 -15.33 -9.42 -51.81
N ASP A 495 -14.62 -9.75 -50.72
CA ASP A 495 -13.25 -10.31 -50.79
C ASP A 495 -13.18 -11.84 -50.54
N SER A 496 -14.28 -12.48 -50.13
CA SER A 496 -14.30 -13.89 -49.75
C SER A 496 -14.42 -14.87 -50.93
N GLU A 497 -15.11 -14.49 -52.03
CA GLU A 497 -15.27 -15.39 -53.19
C GLU A 497 -13.98 -15.54 -54.01
N SER A 498 -13.21 -14.46 -54.16
CA SER A 498 -11.94 -14.50 -54.90
C SER A 498 -10.91 -15.40 -54.21
N GLN A 499 -10.85 -15.32 -52.88
CA GLN A 499 -9.98 -16.14 -52.03
C GLN A 499 -10.42 -17.61 -52.03
N LYS A 500 -11.73 -17.88 -52.00
CA LYS A 500 -12.29 -19.25 -52.11
C LYS A 500 -11.93 -19.90 -53.45
N ASN A 501 -12.06 -19.18 -54.55
CA ASN A 501 -11.72 -19.71 -55.88
C ASN A 501 -10.22 -19.98 -56.04
N SER A 502 -9.37 -19.11 -55.49
CA SER A 502 -7.91 -19.30 -55.46
C SER A 502 -7.51 -20.55 -54.66
N LEU A 503 -8.14 -20.77 -53.50
CA LEU A 503 -7.91 -21.94 -52.66
C LEU A 503 -8.30 -23.24 -53.37
N LEU A 504 -9.49 -23.28 -53.98
CA LEU A 504 -9.98 -24.48 -54.67
C LEU A 504 -9.20 -24.80 -55.95
N GLN A 505 -8.61 -23.80 -56.63
CA GLN A 505 -7.72 -24.04 -57.77
C GLN A 505 -6.44 -24.78 -57.37
N SER A 506 -5.90 -24.56 -56.16
CA SER A 506 -4.65 -25.21 -55.74
C SER A 506 -4.87 -26.60 -55.13
N ILE A 507 -5.96 -26.80 -54.38
CA ILE A 507 -6.24 -28.10 -53.71
C ILE A 507 -7.16 -29.03 -54.52
N GLY A 508 -7.85 -28.50 -55.53
CA GLY A 508 -8.80 -29.21 -56.39
C GLY A 508 -10.26 -29.03 -55.94
N THR A 509 -11.19 -29.24 -56.88
CA THR A 509 -12.64 -29.16 -56.65
C THR A 509 -13.25 -30.55 -56.42
N PHE A 510 -14.30 -30.59 -55.60
CA PHE A 510 -15.09 -31.79 -55.34
C PHE A 510 -16.25 -31.87 -56.35
N ASP A 511 -16.43 -33.03 -56.98
CA ASP A 511 -17.56 -33.30 -57.87
C ASP A 511 -18.47 -34.39 -57.26
N PRO A 512 -19.70 -34.05 -56.84
CA PRO A 512 -20.61 -34.98 -56.19
C PRO A 512 -21.14 -36.09 -57.11
N THR A 513 -20.95 -36.00 -58.44
CA THR A 513 -21.37 -37.04 -59.38
C THR A 513 -20.33 -38.14 -59.57
N THR A 514 -19.06 -37.85 -59.25
CA THR A 514 -17.93 -38.77 -59.47
C THR A 514 -17.17 -39.11 -58.19
N GLN A 515 -17.38 -38.38 -57.09
CA GLN A 515 -16.64 -38.53 -55.83
C GLN A 515 -17.59 -38.64 -54.62
N THR A 516 -17.19 -39.45 -53.64
CA THR A 516 -17.85 -39.53 -52.32
C THR A 516 -17.09 -38.66 -51.31
N ALA A 517 -17.81 -37.90 -50.47
CA ALA A 517 -17.21 -37.06 -49.44
C ALA A 517 -16.60 -37.92 -48.32
N ASP A 518 -15.42 -37.52 -47.84
CA ASP A 518 -14.71 -38.17 -46.74
C ASP A 518 -15.20 -37.66 -45.37
N ASP A 519 -15.06 -38.48 -44.33
CA ASP A 519 -15.29 -38.05 -42.94
C ASP A 519 -14.07 -37.27 -42.42
N LEU A 520 -14.10 -35.94 -42.57
CA LEU A 520 -12.98 -35.07 -42.20
C LEU A 520 -12.73 -35.03 -40.68
N LYS A 521 -13.69 -35.48 -39.84
CA LYS A 521 -13.50 -35.56 -38.38
C LYS A 521 -12.46 -36.59 -37.97
N ARG A 522 -12.03 -37.46 -38.88
CA ARG A 522 -10.89 -38.37 -38.65
C ARG A 522 -9.55 -37.64 -38.52
N ILE A 523 -9.47 -36.37 -38.93
CA ILE A 523 -8.30 -35.52 -38.70
C ILE A 523 -8.41 -34.89 -37.31
N SER A 524 -7.39 -35.10 -36.48
CA SER A 524 -7.31 -34.52 -35.14
C SER A 524 -7.32 -32.98 -35.23
N GLY A 525 -8.33 -32.37 -34.63
CA GLY A 525 -8.57 -30.92 -34.68
C GLY A 525 -9.78 -30.50 -35.52
N VAL A 526 -10.30 -31.39 -36.37
CA VAL A 526 -11.54 -31.18 -37.13
C VAL A 526 -12.73 -31.77 -36.36
N GLY A 527 -13.51 -30.91 -35.70
CA GLY A 527 -14.78 -31.31 -35.08
C GLY A 527 -15.99 -31.11 -36.03
N PRO A 528 -17.21 -31.54 -35.65
CA PRO A 528 -18.40 -31.43 -36.50
C PRO A 528 -18.69 -30.01 -37.00
N LYS A 529 -18.44 -29.00 -36.16
CA LYS A 529 -18.59 -27.59 -36.52
C LYS A 529 -17.56 -27.15 -37.57
N MET A 530 -16.32 -27.65 -37.46
CA MET A 530 -15.24 -27.30 -38.38
C MET A 530 -15.41 -28.00 -39.72
N GLU A 531 -15.83 -29.26 -39.71
CA GLU A 531 -16.22 -30.01 -40.92
C GLU A 531 -17.33 -29.28 -41.69
N GLY A 532 -18.36 -28.76 -41.01
CA GLY A 532 -19.41 -27.95 -41.65
C GLY A 532 -18.88 -26.68 -42.31
N VAL A 533 -17.88 -26.02 -41.71
CA VAL A 533 -17.24 -24.83 -42.28
C VAL A 533 -16.40 -25.20 -43.51
N LEU A 534 -15.61 -26.28 -43.45
CA LEU A 534 -14.82 -26.78 -44.58
C LEU A 534 -15.70 -27.18 -45.77
N ASN A 535 -16.82 -27.84 -45.52
CA ASN A 535 -17.79 -28.20 -46.55
C ASN A 535 -18.38 -26.94 -47.21
N SER A 536 -18.71 -25.90 -46.43
CA SER A 536 -19.26 -24.63 -46.97
C SER A 536 -18.31 -23.90 -47.94
N ILE A 537 -17.00 -24.12 -47.80
CA ILE A 537 -15.97 -23.55 -48.68
C ILE A 537 -15.50 -24.51 -49.79
N GLY A 538 -16.08 -25.71 -49.89
CA GLY A 538 -15.83 -26.63 -51.02
C GLY A 538 -14.83 -27.76 -50.75
N ILE A 539 -14.46 -27.99 -49.48
CA ILE A 539 -13.47 -29.00 -49.08
C ILE A 539 -14.21 -30.17 -48.46
N TYR A 540 -14.19 -31.32 -49.14
CA TYR A 540 -14.97 -32.51 -48.79
C TYR A 540 -14.13 -33.79 -48.72
N THR A 541 -12.86 -33.77 -49.15
CA THR A 541 -12.02 -34.98 -49.27
C THR A 541 -10.67 -34.84 -48.57
N PHE A 542 -10.11 -35.95 -48.09
CA PHE A 542 -8.75 -36.01 -47.57
C PHE A 542 -7.73 -35.60 -48.62
N LEU A 543 -8.00 -35.89 -49.91
CA LEU A 543 -7.13 -35.51 -51.01
C LEU A 543 -6.95 -33.99 -51.11
N GLN A 544 -8.04 -33.22 -50.97
CA GLN A 544 -7.95 -31.75 -50.95
C GLN A 544 -7.13 -31.24 -49.75
N VAL A 545 -7.38 -31.79 -48.55
CA VAL A 545 -6.64 -31.38 -47.34
C VAL A 545 -5.16 -31.76 -47.42
N SER A 546 -4.81 -32.89 -48.03
CA SER A 546 -3.44 -33.39 -48.17
C SER A 546 -2.51 -32.51 -49.01
N LYS A 547 -3.11 -31.68 -49.88
CA LYS A 547 -2.41 -30.78 -50.81
C LYS A 547 -2.15 -29.40 -50.23
N MET A 548 -2.69 -29.10 -49.04
CA MET A 548 -2.49 -27.81 -48.39
C MET A 548 -1.01 -27.60 -48.05
N THR A 549 -0.49 -26.43 -48.44
CA THR A 549 0.79 -25.91 -47.97
C THR A 549 0.54 -24.67 -47.11
N LYS A 550 1.62 -24.03 -46.64
CA LYS A 550 1.52 -22.80 -45.84
C LYS A 550 0.63 -21.73 -46.51
N LYS A 551 0.71 -21.59 -47.83
CA LYS A 551 -0.11 -20.63 -48.59
C LYS A 551 -1.61 -20.95 -48.51
N GLU A 552 -1.99 -22.23 -48.60
CA GLU A 552 -3.38 -22.66 -48.50
C GLU A 552 -3.91 -22.59 -47.07
N TYR A 553 -3.05 -22.81 -46.06
CA TYR A 553 -3.43 -22.61 -44.66
C TYR A 553 -3.74 -21.14 -44.37
N ASP A 554 -2.90 -20.21 -44.85
CA ASP A 554 -3.12 -18.78 -44.68
C ASP A 554 -4.45 -18.33 -45.35
N LEU A 555 -4.76 -18.88 -46.53
CA LEU A 555 -6.03 -18.63 -47.24
C LEU A 555 -7.24 -19.27 -46.53
N LEU A 556 -7.06 -20.46 -45.93
CA LEU A 556 -8.11 -21.12 -45.15
C LEU A 556 -8.43 -20.32 -43.88
N ASP A 557 -7.41 -19.78 -43.21
CA ASP A 557 -7.56 -18.97 -42.02
C ASP A 557 -8.27 -17.65 -42.30
N SER A 558 -7.97 -17.00 -43.44
CA SER A 558 -8.65 -15.77 -43.87
C SER A 558 -10.12 -16.01 -44.19
N LEU A 559 -10.47 -17.17 -44.77
CA LEU A 559 -11.84 -17.54 -45.15
C LEU A 559 -12.70 -18.02 -43.98
N THR A 560 -12.14 -18.76 -43.04
CA THR A 560 -12.91 -19.39 -41.95
C THR A 560 -13.03 -18.50 -40.71
N GLY A 561 -12.12 -17.52 -40.53
CA GLY A 561 -12.12 -16.54 -39.44
C GLY A 561 -12.09 -17.14 -38.02
N SER A 562 -11.97 -18.47 -37.93
CA SER A 562 -12.16 -19.26 -36.72
C SER A 562 -10.92 -20.11 -36.50
N PHE A 563 -10.10 -19.72 -35.52
CA PHE A 563 -8.86 -20.38 -35.11
C PHE A 563 -7.69 -20.32 -36.11
N PRO A 564 -7.16 -19.11 -36.42
CA PRO A 564 -6.00 -18.95 -37.30
C PRO A 564 -4.80 -19.79 -36.85
N GLY A 565 -4.13 -20.45 -37.80
CA GLY A 565 -2.92 -21.25 -37.62
C GLY A 565 -3.16 -22.66 -37.07
N ARG A 566 -4.42 -23.05 -36.82
CA ARG A 566 -4.72 -24.37 -36.23
C ARG A 566 -4.44 -25.53 -37.19
N ALA A 567 -4.85 -25.40 -38.45
CA ALA A 567 -4.69 -26.45 -39.45
C ALA A 567 -3.21 -26.75 -39.74
N GLU A 568 -2.35 -25.72 -39.73
CA GLU A 568 -0.90 -25.85 -39.88
C GLU A 568 -0.26 -26.45 -38.60
N ARG A 569 -0.62 -25.93 -37.42
CA ARG A 569 -0.06 -26.41 -36.14
C ARG A 569 -0.38 -27.88 -35.87
N ASP A 570 -1.60 -28.29 -36.18
CA ASP A 570 -2.07 -29.66 -35.94
C ASP A 570 -1.69 -30.58 -37.14
N ASP A 571 -0.95 -30.11 -38.15
CA ASP A 571 -0.50 -30.85 -39.34
C ASP A 571 -1.62 -31.61 -40.08
N TRP A 572 -2.68 -30.89 -40.47
CA TRP A 572 -3.84 -31.51 -41.13
C TRP A 572 -3.48 -32.17 -42.46
N ALA A 573 -2.62 -31.56 -43.29
CA ALA A 573 -2.17 -32.15 -44.55
C ALA A 573 -1.40 -33.46 -44.31
N GLY A 574 -0.51 -33.53 -43.31
CA GLY A 574 0.22 -34.74 -42.96
C GLY A 574 -0.70 -35.85 -42.44
N GLN A 575 -1.71 -35.50 -41.65
CA GLN A 575 -2.74 -36.44 -41.20
C GLN A 575 -3.62 -36.95 -42.36
N ALA A 576 -4.06 -36.07 -43.24
CA ALA A 576 -4.87 -36.43 -44.41
C ALA A 576 -4.12 -37.38 -45.35
N ARG A 577 -2.81 -37.18 -45.57
CA ARG A 577 -1.97 -38.10 -46.37
C ARG A 577 -1.95 -39.52 -45.81
N LYS A 578 -2.01 -39.69 -44.49
CA LYS A 578 -2.05 -41.01 -43.84
C LYS A 578 -3.42 -41.71 -43.99
N LEU A 579 -4.47 -40.96 -44.29
CA LEU A 579 -5.84 -41.45 -44.43
C LEU A 579 -6.23 -41.76 -45.89
N ILE A 580 -5.40 -41.37 -46.86
CA ILE A 580 -5.59 -41.63 -48.30
C ILE A 580 -5.09 -43.04 -48.70
N ASN A 581 -4.29 -43.70 -47.85
CA ASN A 581 -3.73 -45.02 -48.09
C ASN A 581 -4.61 -46.17 -47.59
#